data_AF-Q8GUW8-F1
#
_entry.id   AF-Q8GUW8-F1
#
_cell.length_a   1.000
_cell.length_b   1.000
_cell.length_c   1.000
_cell.angle_alpha   90.00
_cell.angle_beta   90.00
_cell.angle_gamma   90.00
#
_symmetry.space_group_name_H-M   'P 1'
#
loop_
_entity.id
_entity.type
_entity.pdbx_description
1 polymer ?
#
loop_
_entity_poly.entity_id
_entity_poly.type
_entity_poly.pdbx_seq_one_letter_code
_entity_poly.pdbx_strand_id
1 'polypeptide(L)' 'LRPDLNIFNFSEEEDELIIKLHALLGNKWSLIADR' A
#
# COMPACT_ATOMS: atom_id res chain seq x y z
N LEU A 1 -18.30 2.52 12.81
CA LEU A 1 -17.02 2.78 12.11
C LEU A 1 -15.91 2.23 13.00
N ARG A 2 -15.04 1.37 12.45
CA ARG A 2 -14.00 0.67 13.22
C ARG A 2 -12.87 1.67 13.52
N PRO A 3 -12.56 1.97 14.79
CA PRO A 3 -11.61 3.03 15.16
C PRO A 3 -10.15 2.67 14.90
N ASP A 4 -9.84 1.40 14.60
CA ASP A 4 -8.48 0.89 14.41
C ASP A 4 -8.01 0.94 12.95
N LEU A 5 -8.83 1.47 12.05
CA LEU A 5 -8.43 1.68 10.66
C LEU A 5 -7.60 2.96 10.62
N ASN A 6 -6.31 2.87 10.34
CA ASN A 6 -5.48 4.04 10.04
C ASN A 6 -5.97 4.64 8.72
N ILE A 7 -6.86 5.63 8.83
CA ILE A 7 -7.36 6.46 7.71
C ILE A 7 -6.40 7.63 7.43
N PHE A 8 -5.32 7.74 8.20
CA PHE A 8 -4.29 8.73 7.94
C PHE A 8 -3.51 8.33 6.68
N ASN A 9 -3.22 9.32 5.83
CA ASN A 9 -2.52 9.16 4.56
C ASN A 9 -1.27 8.27 4.70
N PHE A 10 -0.96 7.53 3.63
CA PHE A 10 0.31 6.84 3.48
C PHE A 10 1.48 7.81 3.64
N SER A 11 2.58 7.31 4.20
CA SER A 11 3.85 8.04 4.20
C SER A 11 4.45 8.07 2.79
N GLU A 12 5.36 9.02 2.55
CA GLU A 12 6.06 9.11 1.25
C GLU A 12 6.85 7.82 0.94
N GLU A 13 7.39 7.17 1.98
CA GLU A 13 8.08 5.88 1.83
C GLU A 13 7.12 4.75 1.45
N GLU A 14 5.91 4.73 2.01
CA GLU A 14 4.86 3.77 1.66
C GLU A 14 4.39 3.97 0.22
N ASP A 15 4.18 5.22 -0.21
CA ASP A 15 3.83 5.56 -1.59
C ASP A 15 4.91 5.09 -2.58
N GLU A 16 6.19 5.38 -2.29
CA GLU A 16 7.30 4.90 -3.12
C GLU A 16 7.35 3.37 -3.21
N LEU A 17 7.13 2.69 -2.09
CA LEU A 17 7.13 1.23 -2.03
C LEU A 17 5.97 0.66 -2.85
N ILE A 18 4.76 1.21 -2.71
CA ILE A 18 3.58 0.81 -3.48
C ILE A 18 3.84 1.01 -4.98
N ILE A 19 4.41 2.14 -5.39
CA ILE A 19 4.74 2.42 -6.80
C ILE A 19 5.75 1.39 -7.32
N LYS A 20 6.83 1.11 -6.58
CA LYS A 20 7.86 0.13 -6.97
C LYS A 20 7.27 -1.28 -7.08
N LEU A 21 6.47 -1.69 -6.10
CA LEU A 21 5.83 -3.01 -6.08
C LEU A 21 4.80 -3.15 -7.22
N HIS A 22 4.00 -2.12 -7.48
CA HIS A 22 3.06 -2.12 -8.60
C HIS A 22 3.78 -2.16 -9.96
N ALA A 23 4.90 -1.45 -10.11
CA ALA A 23 5.71 -1.53 -11.32
C ALA A 23 6.30 -2.93 -11.55
N LEU A 24 6.65 -3.65 -10.48
CA LEU A 24 7.23 -5.00 -10.55
C LEU A 24 6.19 -6.11 -10.72
N LEU A 25 5.07 -6.02 -10.00
CA LEU A 25 4.05 -7.09 -9.89
C LEU A 25 2.82 -6.84 -10.75
N GLY A 26 2.65 -5.61 -11.25
CA GLY A 26 1.44 -5.14 -11.92
C GLY A 26 0.26 -5.03 -10.97
N ASN A 27 -0.95 -5.19 -11.52
CA ASN A 27 -2.22 -5.03 -10.80
C ASN A 27 -2.52 -6.25 -9.89
N LYS A 28 -1.70 -6.46 -8.85
CA LYS A 28 -1.79 -7.55 -7.86
C LYS A 28 -1.86 -7.00 -6.43
N TRP A 29 -2.83 -6.13 -6.16
CA TRP A 29 -2.98 -5.43 -4.88
C TRP A 29 -3.02 -6.33 -3.65
N SER A 30 -3.63 -7.53 -3.74
CA SER A 30 -3.64 -8.47 -2.61
C SER A 30 -2.24 -8.93 -2.20
N LEU A 31 -1.29 -9.02 -3.13
CA LEU A 31 0.09 -9.40 -2.85
C LEU A 31 0.93 -8.19 -2.36
N ILE A 32 0.61 -7.01 -2.87
CA ILE A 32 1.25 -5.75 -2.47
C ILE A 32 0.87 -5.40 -1.02
N ALA A 33 -0.39 -5.61 -0.64
CA ALA A 33 -0.91 -5.31 0.70
C ALA A 33 -0.53 -6.34 1.78
N ASP A 34 0.02 -7.50 1.38
CA ASP A 34 0.51 -8.54 2.31
C ASP A 34 2.00 -8.33 2.70
N ARG A 35 2.57 -7.18 2.32
CA ARG A 35 3.95 -6.78 2.57
C ARG A 35 3.99 -5.61 3.54
#